data_AF-A0A2V6X5K5-F1
#
_entry.id   AF-A0A2V6X5K5-F1
#
_cell.length_a   1.000
_cell.length_b   1.000
_cell.length_c   1.000
_cell.angle_alpha   90.00
_cell.angle_beta   90.00
_cell.angle_gamma   90.00
#
_symmetry.space_group_name_H-M   'P 1'
#
loop_
_entity.id
_entity.type
_entity.pdbx_description
1 polymer ?
#
loop_
_entity_poly.entity_id
_entity_poly.type
_entity_poly.pdbx_seq_one_letter_code
_entity_poly.pdbx_strand_id
1 'polypeptide(L)'
;MCAAILFAVPVALAGEADRIVTDRPSVSTSASTVPPGAFQIESGLEYSRARAGGGPDERRFALDVDVRVGITEQVEVAIAGEPLVRLR
;
A
#
# COMPACT_ATOMS: atom_id res chain seq x y z
N MET A 1 26.26 -25.20 -14.00
CA MET A 1 25.83 -25.17 -12.59
C MET A 1 25.02 -23.90 -12.39
N CYS A 2 23.70 -23.99 -12.31
CA CYS A 2 22.84 -22.85 -11.96
C CYS A 2 22.58 -22.90 -10.45
N ALA A 3 23.11 -21.94 -9.70
CA ALA A 3 22.85 -21.83 -8.27
C ALA A 3 21.46 -21.22 -8.08
N ALA A 4 20.50 -22.05 -7.64
CA ALA A 4 19.19 -21.57 -7.22
C ALA A 4 19.32 -20.97 -5.82
N ILE A 5 19.15 -19.65 -5.71
CA ILE A 5 19.05 -18.96 -4.43
C ILE A 5 17.65 -19.24 -3.88
N LEU A 6 17.56 -20.21 -2.98
CA LEU A 6 16.35 -20.45 -2.17
C LEU A 6 16.19 -19.28 -1.20
N PHE A 7 15.26 -18.39 -1.49
CA PHE A 7 14.73 -17.48 -0.48
C PHE A 7 13.95 -18.32 0.54
N ALA A 8 14.61 -18.68 1.63
CA ALA A 8 13.93 -19.19 2.81
C ALA A 8 13.04 -18.06 3.35
N VAL A 9 11.74 -18.12 3.07
CA VAL A 9 10.75 -17.24 3.69
C VAL A 9 10.56 -17.77 5.12
N PRO A 10 10.95 -17.02 6.16
CA PRO A 10 10.54 -17.38 7.50
C PRO A 10 9.01 -17.21 7.55
N VAL A 11 8.29 -18.32 7.61
CA VAL A 11 6.88 -18.30 8.01
C VAL A 11 6.87 -17.87 9.47
N ALA A 12 6.60 -16.59 9.70
CA ALA A 12 6.26 -16.11 11.02
C ALA A 12 4.94 -16.81 11.41
N LEU A 13 5.00 -17.66 12.43
CA LEU A 13 3.83 -18.21 13.10
C LEU A 13 3.07 -17.05 13.74
N ALA A 14 2.11 -16.48 13.01
CA ALA A 14 1.15 -15.53 13.55
C ALA A 14 0.20 -16.28 14.48
N GLY A 15 0.59 -16.46 15.75
CA GLY A 15 -0.33 -16.90 16.79
C GLY A 15 -1.33 -15.79 17.02
N GLU A 16 -2.60 -15.99 16.63
CA GLU A 16 -3.76 -15.12 16.93
C GLU A 16 -3.42 -13.62 16.95
N ALA A 17 -2.59 -13.17 16.00
CA ALA A 17 -2.00 -11.84 16.05
C ALA A 17 -3.11 -10.80 15.90
N ASP A 18 -3.01 -9.69 16.65
CA ASP A 18 -3.83 -8.50 16.49
C ASP A 18 -4.10 -8.27 15.00
N ARG A 19 -5.37 -8.44 14.63
CA ARG A 19 -5.76 -8.58 13.23
C ARG A 19 -5.42 -7.28 12.53
N ILE A 20 -4.51 -7.33 11.55
CA ILE A 20 -4.16 -6.17 10.73
C ILE A 20 -5.46 -5.56 10.18
N VAL A 21 -5.72 -4.30 10.50
CA VAL A 21 -6.87 -3.54 10.00
C VAL A 21 -6.48 -2.98 8.64
N THR A 22 -7.10 -3.50 7.60
CA THR A 22 -6.88 -3.04 6.23
C THR A 22 -7.48 -1.68 5.99
N ASP A 23 -6.76 -0.84 5.27
CA ASP A 23 -7.17 0.49 4.86
C ASP A 23 -7.88 0.43 3.50
N ARG A 24 -8.19 1.62 2.97
CA ARG A 24 -8.59 1.79 1.58
C ARG A 24 -7.72 2.90 1.01
N PRO A 25 -6.72 2.59 0.16
CA PRO A 25 -5.88 3.59 -0.48
C PRO A 25 -6.73 4.68 -1.13
N SER A 26 -6.25 5.92 -1.04
CA SER A 26 -6.92 7.15 -1.51
C SER A 26 -8.31 7.46 -0.93
N VAL A 27 -8.83 6.67 0.02
CA VAL A 27 -10.18 6.88 0.59
C VAL A 27 -10.18 6.96 2.12
N SER A 28 -9.55 6.03 2.83
CA SER A 28 -9.55 6.00 4.30
C SER A 28 -8.36 5.28 4.88
N THR A 29 -7.82 5.82 5.97
CA THR A 29 -6.71 5.24 6.74
C THR A 29 -7.18 4.94 8.15
N SER A 30 -6.86 3.75 8.64
CA SER A 30 -7.09 3.29 10.01
C SER A 30 -6.15 4.00 10.99
N ALA A 31 -6.60 4.17 12.22
CA ALA A 31 -5.76 4.65 13.32
C ALA A 31 -4.97 3.52 14.00
N SER A 32 -5.19 2.26 13.61
CA SER A 32 -4.47 1.11 14.13
C SER A 32 -3.07 1.05 13.50
N THR A 33 -2.07 0.85 14.35
CA THR A 33 -0.70 0.53 13.89
C THR A 33 -0.60 -0.91 13.41
N VAL A 34 0.33 -1.16 12.50
CA VAL A 34 0.74 -2.52 12.13
C VAL A 34 1.48 -3.16 13.32
N PRO A 35 1.22 -4.44 13.66
CA PRO A 35 1.92 -5.10 14.76
C PRO A 35 3.45 -5.10 14.58
N PRO A 36 4.24 -5.08 15.67
CA PRO A 36 5.70 -5.06 15.59
C PRO A 36 6.25 -6.23 14.76
N GLY A 37 7.12 -5.92 13.79
CA GLY A 37 7.72 -6.92 12.91
C GLY A 37 6.80 -7.46 11.80
N ALA A 38 5.55 -7.02 11.74
CA ALA A 38 4.66 -7.30 10.62
C ALA A 38 4.78 -6.22 9.52
N PHE A 39 4.40 -6.62 8.31
CA PHE A 39 4.29 -5.72 7.16
C PHE A 39 2.89 -5.81 6.56
N GLN A 40 2.39 -4.67 6.10
CA GLN A 40 1.15 -4.54 5.36
C GLN A 40 1.44 -3.87 4.03
N ILE A 41 0.89 -4.43 2.96
CA ILE A 41 1.04 -3.90 1.61
C ILE A 41 -0.37 -3.75 1.05
N GLU A 42 -0.70 -2.54 0.61
CA GLU A 42 -1.97 -2.22 0.01
C GLU A 42 -1.79 -1.60 -1.36
N SER A 43 -2.77 -1.83 -2.23
CA SER A 43 -2.81 -1.21 -3.54
C SER A 43 -4.23 -0.81 -3.91
N GLY A 44 -4.34 0.31 -4.61
CA GLY A 44 -5.61 0.89 -5.05
C GLY A 44 -5.53 1.35 -6.50
N LEU A 45 -6.69 1.40 -7.16
CA LEU A 45 -6.81 2.00 -8.48
C LEU A 45 -7.70 3.23 -8.39
N GLU A 46 -7.15 4.39 -8.75
CA GLU A 46 -7.88 5.63 -8.83
C GLU A 46 -8.18 5.98 -10.29
N TYR A 47 -9.42 6.41 -10.54
CA TYR A 47 -9.82 7.02 -11.81
C TYR A 47 -10.53 8.34 -11.55
N SER A 48 -10.01 9.42 -12.13
CA SER A 48 -10.63 10.75 -12.03
C SER A 48 -10.72 11.42 -13.40
N ARG A 49 -11.73 12.26 -13.56
CA ARG A 49 -12.00 13.04 -14.77
C ARG A 49 -12.28 14.49 -14.39
N ALA A 50 -11.48 15.41 -14.90
CA ALA A 50 -11.62 16.83 -14.67
C ALA A 50 -11.93 17.55 -15.99
N ARG A 51 -12.83 18.53 -15.94
CA ARG A 51 -13.10 19.44 -17.05
C ARG A 51 -12.98 20.87 -16.55
N ALA A 52 -11.96 21.58 -16.99
CA ALA A 52 -11.89 23.03 -16.82
C ALA A 52 -12.74 23.69 -17.93
N GLY A 53 -13.54 24.70 -17.57
CA GLY A 53 -14.37 25.41 -18.54
C GLY A 53 -13.52 26.02 -19.67
N GLY A 54 -13.72 25.54 -20.91
CA GLY A 54 -12.96 25.95 -22.09
C GLY A 54 -11.63 25.21 -22.32
N GLY A 55 -11.23 24.32 -21.40
CA GLY A 55 -10.02 23.49 -21.53
C GLY A 55 -10.30 22.05 -22.02
N PRO A 56 -9.26 21.31 -22.41
CA PRO A 56 -9.38 19.88 -22.75
C PRO A 56 -9.86 19.06 -21.53
N ASP A 57 -10.57 17.96 -21.82
CA ASP A 57 -10.97 16.96 -20.84
C ASP A 57 -9.71 16.24 -20.33
N GLU A 58 -9.45 16.26 -19.03
CA GLU A 58 -8.31 15.55 -18.43
C GLU A 58 -8.82 14.28 -17.73
N ARG A 59 -8.24 13.14 -18.10
CA ARG A 59 -8.50 11.84 -17.50
C ARG A 59 -7.23 11.35 -16.83
N ARG A 60 -7.32 11.05 -15.54
CA ARG A 60 -6.24 10.50 -14.75
C ARG A 60 -6.60 9.08 -14.31
N PHE A 61 -5.64 8.18 -14.50
CA PHE A 61 -5.66 6.85 -13.94
C PHE A 61 -4.38 6.65 -13.14
N ALA A 62 -4.50 6.20 -11.90
CA ALA A 62 -3.36 5.97 -11.01
C ALA A 62 -3.46 4.61 -10.32
N LEU A 63 -2.30 3.98 -10.12
CA LEU A 63 -2.11 2.86 -9.20
C LEU A 63 -1.51 3.42 -7.93
N ASP A 64 -2.26 3.36 -6.83
CA ASP A 64 -1.78 3.66 -5.49
C ASP A 64 -1.13 2.42 -4.89
N VAL A 65 -0.01 2.59 -4.19
CA VAL A 65 0.64 1.56 -3.38
C VAL A 65 1.06 2.14 -2.05
N ASP A 66 0.73 1.45 -0.97
CA ASP A 66 1.17 1.75 0.40
C ASP A 66 1.85 0.53 1.01
N VAL A 67 2.98 0.77 1.69
CA VAL A 67 3.75 -0.24 2.41
C VAL A 67 3.98 0.25 3.83
N ARG A 68 3.45 -0.47 4.81
CA ARG A 68 3.55 -0.16 6.24
C ARG A 68 4.31 -1.26 6.97
N VAL A 69 5.15 -0.86 7.92
CA VAL A 69 5.98 -1.76 8.75
C VAL A 69 5.86 -1.35 10.21
N GLY A 70 5.41 -2.28 11.06
CA GLY A 70 5.31 -2.07 12.50
C GLY A 70 6.68 -2.15 13.18
N ILE A 71 7.04 -1.12 13.95
CA ILE A 71 8.29 -1.08 14.73
C ILE A 71 8.01 -1.43 16.19
N THR A 72 7.00 -0.80 16.78
CA THR A 72 6.46 -1.07 18.11
C THR A 72 4.94 -1.01 18.06
N GLU A 73 4.25 -1.30 19.16
CA GLU A 73 2.78 -1.21 19.26
C GLU A 73 2.23 0.22 19.04
N GLN A 74 3.10 1.23 18.95
CA GLN A 74 2.71 2.64 18.81
C GLN A 74 3.44 3.36 17.67
N VAL A 75 4.43 2.69 17.05
CA VAL A 75 5.30 3.29 16.05
C VAL A 75 5.36 2.38 14.85
N GLU A 76 5.09 2.95 13.69
CA GLU A 76 5.25 2.30 12.39
C GLU A 76 5.93 3.23 11.39
N VAL A 77 6.43 2.65 10.31
CA VAL A 77 6.93 3.38 9.15
C VAL A 77 6.06 3.04 7.96
N ALA A 78 5.62 4.07 7.22
CA ALA A 78 4.80 3.94 6.03
C ALA A 78 5.47 4.60 4.83
N ILE A 79 5.36 3.97 3.67
CA ILE A 79 5.78 4.52 2.38
C ILE A 79 4.59 4.37 1.42
N ALA A 80 4.03 5.50 1.01
CA ALA A 80 2.93 5.56 0.05
C ALA A 80 3.37 6.27 -1.24
N GLY A 81 2.81 5.86 -2.36
CA GLY A 81 3.02 6.54 -3.63
C GLY A 81 2.19 5.99 -4.78
N GLU A 82 2.28 6.68 -5.92
CA GLU A 82 1.61 6.32 -7.17
C GLU A 82 2.65 5.81 -8.20
N PRO A 83 3.11 4.55 -8.11
CA PRO A 83 4.15 4.04 -9.01
C PRO A 83 3.77 4.05 -10.49
N LEU A 84 2.47 4.14 -10.81
CA LEU A 84 1.99 4.28 -12.19
C LEU A 84 0.89 5.35 -12.25
N VAL A 85 1.15 6.40 -13.03
CA VAL A 85 0.15 7.43 -13.36
C VAL A 85 0.04 7.56 -14.88
N ARG A 86 -1.20 7.57 -15.38
CA ARG A 86 -1.52 7.78 -16.79
C ARG A 86 -2.49 8.94 -16.94
N LEU A 87 -2.06 9.97 -17.66
CA LEU A 87 -2.87 11.11 -18.06
C LEU A 87 -3.32 10.96 -19.52
N ARG A 88 -4.56 11.38 -19.81
CA ARG A 88 -5.16 11.36 -21.15
C ARG A 88 -6.10 12.54 -21.38
#